data_AF-A0A354DFR1-F1
#
_entry.id   AF-A0A354DFR1-F1
#
_cell.length_a   1.000
_cell.length_b   1.000
_cell.length_c   1.000
_cell.angle_alpha   90.00
_cell.angle_beta   90.00
_cell.angle_gamma   90.00
#
_symmetry.space_group_name_H-M   'P 1'
#
loop_
_entity.id
_entity.type
_entity.pdbx_description
1 polymer ?
#
loop_
_entity_poly.entity_id
_entity_poly.type
_entity_poly.pdbx_seq_one_letter_code
_entity_poly.pdbx_strand_id
1 'polypeptide(L)'
;NLIEPLLSGIYAGNIDQLSLMSTFPQFYEVEKKYRSLILGMGKTTPKQPKSQGDKKSVSAFISLKTGLYSLVEAIEKKLDPRSIRLNTPVTKIKKTGDQYEVYTNQGNKEIFDSVIMTTAPKPTMEALSDYSFASILSGTPVSSVATVALAYPESSIKKDIDGTGFVVSRSKKYSITACTWTHKKWPHTT
;
A
#
# COMPACT_ATOMS: atom_id res chain seq x y z
N ASN A 1 -19.91 9.62 6.87
CA ASN A 1 -18.80 10.11 7.73
C ASN A 1 -17.95 9.03 8.40
N LEU A 2 -18.36 7.74 8.47
CA LEU A 2 -17.51 6.69 9.07
C LEU A 2 -16.79 5.83 8.02
N ILE A 3 -17.53 5.35 7.01
CA ILE A 3 -17.00 4.44 5.99
C ILE A 3 -15.96 5.13 5.12
N GLU A 4 -16.29 6.31 4.57
CA GLU A 4 -15.40 7.07 3.70
C GLU A 4 -13.99 7.26 4.29
N PRO A 5 -13.79 7.88 5.47
CA PRO A 5 -12.43 8.12 5.97
C PRO A 5 -11.67 6.85 6.37
N LEU A 6 -12.38 5.77 6.72
CA LEU A 6 -11.74 4.49 7.04
C LEU A 6 -11.19 3.80 5.78
N LEU A 7 -11.97 3.79 4.69
CA LEU A 7 -11.56 3.13 3.45
C LEU A 7 -10.66 4.02 2.58
N SER A 8 -10.92 5.34 2.55
CA SER A 8 -10.05 6.29 1.87
C SER A 8 -8.70 6.42 2.57
N GLY A 9 -8.62 6.16 3.88
CA GLY A 9 -7.35 6.06 4.60
C GLY A 9 -6.43 4.93 4.15
N ILE A 10 -6.96 3.86 3.53
CA ILE A 10 -6.18 2.73 3.01
C ILE A 10 -5.71 3.00 1.58
N TYR A 11 -6.62 3.48 0.73
CA TYR A 11 -6.37 3.60 -0.72
C TYR A 11 -6.02 5.03 -1.17
N ALA A 12 -6.08 6.01 -0.27
CA ALA A 12 -5.94 7.44 -0.56
C ALA A 12 -6.88 7.97 -1.67
N GLY A 13 -7.96 7.23 -1.97
CA GLY A 13 -8.83 7.44 -3.12
C GLY A 13 -10.23 7.97 -2.77
N ASN A 14 -11.01 8.28 -3.80
CA ASN A 14 -12.45 8.55 -3.66
C ASN A 14 -13.22 7.22 -3.56
N ILE A 15 -13.93 7.00 -2.46
CA ILE A 15 -14.70 5.78 -2.22
C ILE A 15 -15.72 5.49 -3.34
N ASP A 16 -16.32 6.52 -3.93
CA ASP A 16 -17.32 6.38 -4.98
C ASP A 16 -16.72 5.91 -6.32
N GLN A 17 -15.39 5.89 -6.43
CA GLN A 17 -14.65 5.41 -7.59
C GLN A 17 -13.91 4.09 -7.32
N LEU A 18 -13.97 3.56 -6.08
CA LEU A 18 -13.32 2.30 -5.74
C LEU A 18 -14.22 1.12 -6.08
N SER A 19 -13.68 0.17 -6.83
CA SER A 19 -14.34 -1.11 -7.10
C SER A 19 -14.42 -1.94 -5.82
N LEU A 20 -15.64 -2.29 -5.39
CA LEU A 20 -15.86 -3.22 -4.27
C LEU A 20 -15.20 -4.58 -4.53
N MET A 21 -15.28 -5.07 -5.77
CA MET A 21 -14.70 -6.37 -6.16
C MET A 21 -13.18 -6.39 -6.06
N SER A 22 -12.54 -5.26 -6.33
CA SER A 22 -11.07 -5.15 -6.31
C SER A 22 -10.53 -4.90 -4.91
N THR A 23 -11.32 -4.28 -4.03
CA THR A 23 -10.86 -3.79 -2.72
C THR A 23 -11.37 -4.61 -1.53
N PHE A 24 -12.63 -5.06 -1.58
CA PHE A 24 -13.27 -5.85 -0.52
C PHE A 24 -14.14 -6.99 -1.08
N PRO A 25 -13.61 -7.89 -1.93
CA PRO A 25 -14.38 -8.97 -2.55
C PRO A 25 -15.08 -9.87 -1.53
N GLN A 26 -14.51 -10.04 -0.33
CA GLN A 26 -15.11 -10.81 0.75
C GLN A 26 -16.47 -10.27 1.19
N PHE A 27 -16.71 -8.96 1.12
CA PHE A 27 -18.02 -8.39 1.46
C PHE A 27 -19.04 -8.67 0.38
N TYR A 28 -18.63 -8.62 -0.89
CA TYR A 28 -19.50 -9.03 -1.99
C TYR A 28 -19.92 -10.49 -1.85
N GLU A 29 -18.98 -11.40 -1.59
CA GLU A 29 -19.30 -12.84 -1.42
C GLU A 29 -20.22 -13.10 -0.23
N VAL A 30 -20.00 -12.39 0.89
CA VAL A 30 -20.86 -12.49 2.08
C VAL A 30 -22.26 -11.96 1.80
N GLU A 31 -22.39 -10.80 1.14
CA GLU A 31 -23.68 -10.24 0.75
C GLU A 31 -24.41 -11.18 -0.22
N LYS A 32 -23.72 -11.68 -1.25
CA LYS A 32 -24.31 -12.60 -2.23
C LYS A 32 -24.85 -13.88 -1.59
N LYS A 33 -24.14 -14.42 -0.59
CA LYS A 33 -24.53 -15.66 0.10
C LYS A 33 -25.61 -15.45 1.16
N TYR A 34 -25.55 -14.36 1.92
CA TYR A 34 -26.40 -14.16 3.10
C TYR A 34 -27.39 -13.00 2.99
N ARG A 35 -27.42 -12.30 1.85
CA ARG A 35 -28.23 -11.09 1.54
C ARG A 35 -27.94 -9.87 2.44
N SER A 36 -27.16 -10.03 3.50
CA SER A 36 -26.85 -8.97 4.46
C SER A 36 -25.46 -9.21 5.04
N LEU A 37 -24.65 -8.14 5.06
CA LEU A 37 -23.34 -8.17 5.71
C LEU A 37 -23.46 -8.45 7.22
N ILE A 38 -24.48 -7.90 7.89
CA ILE A 38 -24.69 -8.11 9.32
C ILE A 38 -24.99 -9.59 9.60
N LEU A 39 -25.93 -10.18 8.84
CA LEU A 39 -26.28 -11.61 8.98
C LEU A 39 -25.10 -12.52 8.61
N GLY A 40 -24.39 -12.16 7.55
CA GLY A 40 -23.27 -12.94 7.05
C GLY A 40 -22.08 -12.92 8.01
N MET A 41 -21.67 -11.74 8.49
CA MET A 41 -20.59 -11.62 9.48
C MET A 41 -20.93 -12.33 10.80
N GLY A 42 -22.19 -12.30 11.25
CA GLY A 42 -22.61 -13.06 12.43
C GLY A 42 -22.45 -14.58 12.28
N LYS A 43 -22.45 -15.10 11.05
CA LYS A 43 -22.27 -16.52 10.73
C LYS A 43 -20.83 -16.90 10.36
N THR A 44 -20.05 -15.98 9.82
CA THR A 44 -18.68 -16.25 9.34
C THR A 44 -17.59 -15.80 10.32
N THR A 45 -17.89 -14.89 11.23
CA THR A 45 -16.91 -14.44 12.24
C THR A 45 -16.68 -15.60 13.22
N PRO A 46 -15.44 -16.11 13.36
CA PRO A 46 -15.14 -17.11 14.36
C PRO A 46 -15.53 -16.59 15.74
N LYS A 47 -16.26 -17.38 16.53
CA LYS A 47 -16.50 -17.05 17.93
C LYS A 47 -15.13 -16.94 18.59
N GLN A 48 -14.77 -15.75 19.07
CA GLN A 48 -13.54 -15.58 19.83
C GLN A 48 -13.55 -16.58 21.00
N PRO A 49 -12.47 -17.36 21.19
CA PRO A 49 -12.32 -18.12 22.42
C PRO A 49 -12.47 -17.16 23.58
N LYS A 50 -13.27 -17.51 24.60
CA LYS A 50 -13.30 -16.76 25.87
C LYS A 50 -11.88 -16.81 26.44
N SER A 51 -11.08 -15.78 26.20
CA SER A 51 -9.71 -15.73 26.71
C SER A 51 -9.76 -15.62 28.22
N GLN A 52 -9.37 -16.67 28.92
CA GLN A 52 -8.91 -16.58 30.30
C GLN A 52 -7.62 -15.76 30.33
N GLY A 53 -7.64 -14.65 31.08
CA GLY A 53 -6.45 -13.90 31.48
C GLY A 53 -6.10 -12.69 30.61
N ASP A 54 -5.66 -11.63 31.29
CA ASP A 54 -5.19 -10.31 30.81
C ASP A 54 -4.00 -10.40 29.84
N LYS A 55 -4.16 -11.05 28.70
CA LYS A 55 -3.22 -10.88 27.59
C LYS A 55 -3.51 -9.52 26.97
N LYS A 56 -2.65 -8.54 27.26
CA LYS A 56 -2.58 -7.26 26.53
C LYS A 56 -2.79 -7.55 25.05
N SER A 57 -3.85 -6.99 24.47
CA SER A 57 -4.16 -7.18 23.05
C SER A 57 -2.92 -6.79 22.25
N VAL A 58 -2.32 -7.76 21.57
CA VAL A 58 -1.25 -7.45 20.62
C VAL A 58 -1.88 -6.55 19.57
N SER A 59 -1.40 -5.31 19.47
CA SER A 59 -1.84 -4.37 18.45
C SER A 59 -1.82 -5.07 17.08
N ALA A 60 -2.90 -4.94 16.31
CA ALA A 60 -2.93 -5.44 14.94
C ALA A 60 -1.90 -4.71 14.04
N PHE A 61 -1.32 -3.60 14.51
CA PHE A 61 -0.32 -2.83 13.79
C PHE A 61 1.09 -3.18 14.28
N ILE A 62 1.78 -4.00 13.50
CA ILE A 62 3.16 -4.42 13.78
C ILE A 62 4.11 -3.66 12.84
N SER A 63 5.29 -3.32 13.35
CA SER A 63 6.40 -2.73 12.58
C SER A 63 7.73 -3.34 13.04
N LEU A 64 8.78 -3.20 12.25
CA LEU A 64 10.13 -3.61 12.62
C LEU A 64 10.76 -2.59 13.59
N LYS A 65 11.64 -3.06 14.47
CA LYS A 65 12.32 -2.21 15.46
C LYS A 65 13.12 -1.07 14.81
N THR A 66 13.72 -1.34 13.66
CA THR A 66 14.54 -0.40 12.89
C THR A 66 13.78 0.23 11.71
N GLY A 67 12.45 0.08 11.68
CA GLY A 67 11.60 0.56 10.59
C GLY A 67 11.48 -0.43 9.42
N LEU A 68 10.45 -0.24 8.58
CA LEU A 68 10.13 -1.17 7.48
C LEU A 68 11.19 -1.16 6.36
N TYR A 69 11.98 -0.09 6.24
CA TYR A 69 13.07 -0.03 5.26
C TYR A 69 14.14 -1.10 5.50
N SER A 70 14.34 -1.54 6.74
CA SER A 70 15.29 -2.62 7.05
C SER A 70 14.91 -3.97 6.42
N LEU A 71 13.65 -4.17 6.03
CA LEU A 71 13.28 -5.33 5.22
C LEU A 71 13.88 -5.25 3.82
N VAL A 72 13.85 -4.05 3.21
CA VAL A 72 14.44 -3.80 1.89
C VAL A 72 15.95 -3.99 1.94
N GLU A 73 16.62 -3.42 2.95
CA GLU A 73 18.06 -3.59 3.17
C GLU A 73 18.44 -5.07 3.36
N ALA A 74 17.61 -5.84 4.08
CA ALA A 74 17.86 -7.25 4.31
C ALA A 74 17.73 -8.07 3.01
N ILE A 75 16.76 -7.74 2.14
CA ILE A 75 16.61 -8.37 0.83
C ILE A 75 17.81 -8.02 -0.06
N GLU A 76 18.18 -6.75 -0.14
CA GLU A 76 19.33 -6.27 -0.92
C GLU A 76 20.62 -7.02 -0.54
N LYS A 77 20.89 -7.16 0.77
CA LYS A 77 22.06 -7.90 1.28
C LYS A 77 22.10 -9.38 0.92
N LYS A 78 20.97 -9.97 0.50
CA LYS A 78 20.87 -11.39 0.11
C LYS A 78 20.98 -11.60 -1.40
N LEU A 79 20.90 -10.54 -2.19
CA LEU A 79 21.04 -10.60 -3.65
C LEU A 79 22.50 -10.40 -4.07
N ASP A 80 22.86 -10.87 -5.26
CA ASP A 80 24.15 -10.51 -5.86
C ASP A 80 24.16 -8.99 -6.10
N PRO A 81 25.13 -8.21 -5.58
CA PRO A 81 25.18 -6.77 -5.79
C PRO A 81 25.17 -6.37 -7.28
N ARG A 82 25.67 -7.23 -8.18
CA ARG A 82 25.67 -7.01 -9.63
C ARG A 82 24.28 -7.15 -10.25
N SER A 83 23.34 -7.80 -9.56
CA SER A 83 21.94 -7.94 -10.01
C SER A 83 21.10 -6.68 -9.74
N ILE A 84 21.61 -5.75 -8.93
CA ILE A 84 20.91 -4.51 -8.57
C ILE A 84 21.56 -3.35 -9.28
N ARG A 85 20.76 -2.65 -10.10
CA ARG A 85 21.23 -1.51 -10.90
C ARG A 85 20.36 -0.30 -10.63
N LEU A 86 20.89 0.60 -9.81
CA LEU A 86 20.25 1.86 -9.45
C LEU A 86 20.49 2.90 -10.55
N ASN A 87 19.59 3.89 -10.65
CA ASN A 87 19.67 4.95 -11.67
C ASN A 87 19.70 4.43 -13.13
N THR A 88 19.15 3.24 -13.34
CA THR A 88 19.06 2.57 -14.66
C THR A 88 17.59 2.35 -15.04
N PRO A 89 16.79 3.42 -15.25
CA PRO A 89 15.42 3.27 -15.74
C PRO A 89 15.40 2.54 -17.09
N VAL A 90 14.54 1.54 -17.19
CA VAL A 90 14.22 0.85 -18.44
C VAL A 90 13.34 1.78 -19.28
N THR A 91 13.78 2.07 -20.50
CA THR A 91 13.12 3.01 -21.42
C THR A 91 12.34 2.29 -22.51
N LYS A 92 12.72 1.06 -22.86
CA LYS A 92 12.05 0.25 -23.87
C LYS A 92 12.31 -1.24 -23.67
N ILE A 93 11.32 -2.07 -23.97
CA ILE A 93 11.42 -3.53 -24.00
C ILE A 93 10.88 -4.00 -25.34
N LYS A 94 11.60 -4.90 -26.01
CA LYS A 94 11.20 -5.48 -27.30
C LYS A 94 11.43 -6.99 -27.29
N LYS A 95 10.46 -7.78 -27.73
CA LYS A 95 10.61 -9.22 -27.90
C LYS A 95 11.22 -9.51 -29.26
N THR A 96 12.29 -10.30 -29.27
CA THR A 96 13.03 -10.69 -30.47
C THR A 96 13.24 -12.21 -30.41
N GLY A 97 12.48 -12.95 -31.21
CA GLY A 97 12.41 -14.42 -31.11
C GLY A 97 11.89 -14.84 -29.73
N ASP A 98 12.66 -15.67 -29.03
CA ASP A 98 12.35 -16.18 -27.69
C ASP A 98 12.94 -15.33 -26.56
N GLN A 99 13.59 -14.21 -26.88
CA GLN A 99 14.26 -13.33 -25.91
C GLN A 99 13.68 -11.91 -25.91
N TYR A 100 14.08 -11.12 -24.92
CA TYR A 100 13.72 -9.74 -24.72
C TYR A 100 14.96 -8.85 -24.80
N GLU A 101 14.93 -7.87 -25.70
CA GLU A 101 15.85 -6.75 -25.73
C GLU A 101 15.33 -5.67 -24.77
N VAL A 102 16.11 -5.35 -23.74
CA VAL A 102 15.82 -4.33 -22.74
C VAL A 102 16.76 -3.15 -22.95
N TYR A 103 16.19 -1.97 -23.11
CA TYR A 103 16.91 -0.72 -23.29
C TYR A 103 16.80 0.12 -22.03
N THR A 104 17.90 0.78 -21.67
CA THR A 104 17.97 1.65 -20.50
C THR A 104 18.40 3.06 -20.91
N ASN A 105 18.35 4.00 -19.97
CA ASN A 105 18.91 5.34 -20.17
C ASN A 105 20.43 5.38 -20.41
N GLN A 106 21.14 4.26 -20.26
CA GLN A 106 22.58 4.16 -20.50
C GLN A 106 22.93 3.90 -21.98
N GLY A 107 21.93 3.77 -22.85
CA GLY A 107 22.10 3.65 -24.31
C GLY A 107 22.45 2.25 -24.80
N ASN A 108 22.84 1.34 -23.91
CA ASN A 108 23.09 -0.06 -24.24
C ASN A 108 21.80 -0.89 -24.20
N LYS A 109 21.71 -1.88 -25.09
CA LYS A 109 20.68 -2.93 -25.05
C LYS A 109 21.23 -4.16 -24.33
N GLU A 110 20.35 -4.83 -23.61
CA GLU A 110 20.65 -6.09 -22.91
C GLU A 110 19.62 -7.15 -23.28
N ILE A 111 20.04 -8.41 -23.23
CA ILE A 111 19.23 -9.55 -23.65
C ILE A 111 18.86 -10.39 -22.42
N PHE A 112 17.57 -10.71 -22.30
CA PHE A 112 17.04 -11.54 -21.23
C PHE A 112 16.06 -12.58 -21.79
N ASP A 113 16.00 -13.76 -21.18
CA ASP A 113 15.02 -14.79 -21.56
C ASP A 113 13.61 -14.47 -21.05
N SER A 114 13.50 -13.59 -20.04
CA SER A 114 12.22 -13.20 -19.43
C SER A 114 12.31 -11.84 -18.76
N VAL A 115 11.17 -11.15 -18.68
CA VAL A 115 11.04 -9.84 -18.01
C VAL A 115 9.84 -9.88 -17.07
N ILE A 116 10.06 -9.46 -15.81
CA ILE A 116 9.01 -9.27 -14.81
C ILE A 116 8.85 -7.77 -14.56
N MET A 117 7.65 -7.23 -14.81
CA MET A 117 7.35 -5.82 -14.60
C MET A 117 6.77 -5.60 -13.21
N THR A 118 7.46 -4.81 -12.39
CA THR A 118 7.03 -4.45 -11.02
C THR A 118 6.92 -2.94 -10.82
N THR A 119 6.94 -2.15 -11.91
CA THR A 119 6.86 -0.69 -11.86
C THR A 119 5.41 -0.20 -11.88
N ALA A 120 5.22 1.09 -11.59
CA ALA A 120 3.92 1.73 -11.70
C ALA A 120 3.39 1.71 -13.16
N PRO A 121 2.08 1.94 -13.38
CA PRO A 121 1.46 1.90 -14.70
C PRO A 121 2.19 2.74 -15.76
N LYS A 122 2.55 3.98 -15.44
CA LYS A 122 3.18 4.91 -16.39
C LYS A 122 4.55 4.42 -16.90
N PRO A 123 5.55 4.13 -16.05
CA PRO A 123 6.81 3.55 -16.52
C PRO A 123 6.66 2.22 -17.27
N THR A 124 5.70 1.38 -16.86
CA THR A 124 5.41 0.12 -17.58
C THR A 124 4.92 0.41 -19.00
N MET A 125 3.99 1.36 -19.19
CA MET A 125 3.50 1.75 -20.51
C MET A 125 4.59 2.36 -21.38
N GLU A 126 5.44 3.22 -20.81
CA GLU A 126 6.56 3.84 -21.54
C GLU A 126 7.53 2.76 -22.05
N ALA A 127 7.93 1.83 -21.18
CA ALA A 127 8.81 0.71 -21.54
C ALA A 127 8.18 -0.26 -22.56
N LEU A 128 6.86 -0.42 -22.55
CA LEU A 128 6.10 -1.31 -23.45
C LEU A 128 5.37 -0.54 -24.56
N SER A 129 5.86 0.64 -24.94
CA SER A 129 5.19 1.54 -25.90
C SER A 129 4.94 0.93 -27.29
N ASP A 130 5.72 -0.08 -27.70
CA ASP A 130 5.53 -0.82 -28.96
C ASP A 130 4.36 -1.82 -28.90
N TYR A 131 3.79 -2.09 -27.70
CA TYR A 131 2.74 -3.08 -27.52
C TYR A 131 1.39 -2.43 -27.20
N SER A 132 0.42 -2.63 -28.09
CA SER A 132 -0.93 -2.06 -27.95
C SER A 132 -1.64 -2.47 -26.66
N PHE A 133 -1.37 -3.67 -26.12
CA PHE A 133 -1.97 -4.12 -24.87
C PHE A 133 -1.57 -3.26 -23.66
N ALA A 134 -0.43 -2.57 -23.70
CA ALA A 134 0.02 -1.72 -22.60
C ALA A 134 -0.95 -0.55 -22.35
N SER A 135 -1.72 -0.14 -23.37
CA SER A 135 -2.72 0.94 -23.26
C SER A 135 -3.83 0.67 -22.23
N ILE A 136 -4.06 -0.59 -21.83
CA ILE A 136 -5.01 -0.94 -20.77
C ILE A 136 -4.67 -0.26 -19.43
N LEU A 137 -3.39 0.07 -19.22
CA LEU A 137 -2.89 0.70 -18.01
C LEU A 137 -3.15 2.22 -17.98
N SER A 138 -3.48 2.84 -19.12
CA SER A 138 -3.56 4.31 -19.27
C SER A 138 -4.65 4.96 -18.42
N GLY A 139 -5.74 4.23 -18.18
CA GLY A 139 -6.85 4.67 -17.34
C GLY A 139 -6.67 4.40 -15.85
N THR A 140 -5.53 3.87 -15.41
CA THR A 140 -5.32 3.50 -14.00
C THR A 140 -5.08 4.76 -13.16
N PRO A 141 -6.01 5.18 -12.28
CA PRO A 141 -5.83 6.37 -11.47
C PRO A 141 -4.72 6.14 -10.44
N VAL A 142 -3.80 7.10 -10.33
CA VAL A 142 -2.77 7.11 -9.29
C VAL A 142 -3.07 8.29 -8.36
N SER A 143 -3.19 8.00 -7.07
CA SER A 143 -3.40 9.04 -6.06
C SER A 143 -2.05 9.52 -5.52
N SER A 144 -1.95 10.83 -5.28
CA SER A 144 -0.78 11.44 -4.65
C SER A 144 -1.05 11.64 -3.15
N VAL A 145 -0.04 11.38 -2.33
CA VAL A 145 -0.09 11.57 -0.88
C VAL A 145 1.18 12.28 -0.44
N ALA A 146 1.02 13.32 0.37
CA ALA A 146 2.13 13.96 1.07
C ALA A 146 2.15 13.47 2.53
N THR A 147 3.29 12.95 2.97
CA THR A 147 3.51 12.60 4.38
C THR A 147 4.34 13.67 5.04
N VAL A 148 3.83 14.26 6.12
CA VAL A 148 4.53 15.29 6.91
C VAL A 148 4.83 14.71 8.29
N ALA A 149 6.11 14.60 8.63
CA ALA A 149 6.56 14.19 9.95
C ALA A 149 6.73 15.44 10.83
N LEU A 150 6.07 15.44 11.99
CA LEU A 150 6.14 16.52 12.97
C LEU A 150 6.55 15.93 14.32
N ALA A 151 7.47 16.59 15.00
CA ALA A 151 7.91 16.23 16.34
C ALA A 151 7.77 17.44 17.26
N TYR A 152 7.28 17.19 18.47
CA TYR A 152 7.06 18.20 19.50
C TYR A 152 7.64 17.70 20.82
N PRO A 153 8.18 18.58 21.68
CA PRO A 153 8.53 18.19 23.03
C PRO A 153 7.27 17.81 23.80
N GLU A 154 7.38 16.84 24.71
CA GLU A 154 6.25 16.33 25.50
C GLU A 154 5.52 17.45 26.26
N SER A 155 6.25 18.43 26.77
CA SER A 155 5.70 19.61 27.46
C SER A 155 4.78 20.49 26.60
N SER A 156 4.80 20.35 25.27
CA SER A 156 3.87 21.05 24.37
C SER A 156 2.51 20.35 24.24
N ILE A 157 2.38 19.11 24.70
CA ILE A 157 1.14 18.33 24.60
C ILE A 157 0.25 18.66 25.80
N LYS A 158 -0.72 19.56 25.61
CA LYS A 158 -1.65 19.99 26.67
C LYS A 158 -2.66 18.92 27.07
N LYS A 159 -3.08 18.11 26.10
CA LYS A 159 -4.04 17.03 26.31
C LYS A 159 -3.55 15.81 25.56
N ASP A 160 -3.15 14.80 26.32
CA ASP A 160 -2.82 13.52 25.77
C ASP A 160 -4.11 12.73 25.47
N ILE A 161 -4.25 12.24 24.24
CA ILE A 161 -5.48 11.59 23.77
C ILE A 161 -5.21 10.10 23.58
N ASP A 162 -6.05 9.24 24.14
CA ASP A 162 -5.95 7.80 23.94
C ASP A 162 -6.28 7.40 22.49
N GLY A 163 -5.39 6.62 21.89
CA GLY A 163 -5.51 6.16 20.52
C GLY A 163 -4.17 6.12 19.79
N THR A 164 -4.20 5.76 18.51
CA THR A 164 -3.02 5.69 17.64
C THR A 164 -2.99 6.79 16.58
N GLY A 165 -3.95 7.71 16.61
CA GLY A 165 -4.16 8.73 15.60
C GLY A 165 -5.64 8.96 15.29
N PHE A 166 -5.91 9.66 14.18
CA PHE A 166 -7.26 9.95 13.70
C PHE A 166 -7.32 10.00 12.18
N VAL A 167 -8.52 9.85 11.63
CA VAL A 167 -8.85 10.03 10.22
C VAL A 167 -9.80 11.21 10.05
N VAL A 168 -9.76 11.86 8.90
CA VAL A 168 -10.57 13.04 8.59
C VAL A 168 -11.44 12.77 7.38
N SER A 169 -12.74 12.94 7.54
CA SER A 169 -13.73 12.81 6.46
C SER A 169 -13.53 13.91 5.42
N ARG A 170 -13.51 13.54 4.13
CA ARG A 170 -13.35 14.49 3.01
C ARG A 170 -14.44 15.56 2.93
N SER A 171 -15.59 15.31 3.55
CA SER A 171 -16.67 16.30 3.68
C SER A 171 -16.33 17.51 4.57
N LYS A 172 -15.17 17.50 5.26
CA LYS A 172 -14.71 18.59 6.13
C LYS A 172 -13.70 19.49 5.42
N LYS A 173 -13.61 20.76 5.86
CA LYS A 173 -12.72 21.79 5.29
C LYS A 173 -11.26 21.66 5.73
N TYR A 174 -10.73 20.45 5.82
CA TYR A 174 -9.34 20.20 6.25
C TYR A 174 -8.53 19.61 5.10
N SER A 175 -7.27 20.03 4.98
CA SER A 175 -6.34 19.52 3.96
C SER A 175 -5.63 18.22 4.36
N ILE A 176 -5.80 17.78 5.60
CA ILE A 176 -5.24 16.52 6.12
C ILE A 176 -6.27 15.40 6.01
N THR A 177 -5.81 14.22 5.62
CA THR A 177 -6.65 13.01 5.50
C THR A 177 -6.59 12.14 6.75
N ALA A 178 -5.42 12.05 7.38
CA ALA A 178 -5.21 11.30 8.62
C ALA A 178 -3.96 11.80 9.35
N CYS A 179 -3.91 11.52 10.65
CA CYS A 179 -2.73 11.70 11.47
C CYS A 179 -2.47 10.40 12.24
N THR A 180 -1.24 9.92 12.23
CA THR A 180 -0.81 8.79 13.06
C THR A 180 0.12 9.28 14.15
N TRP A 181 -0.17 8.91 15.40
CA TRP A 181 0.72 9.16 16.53
C TRP A 181 1.69 7.99 16.66
N THR A 182 2.86 8.12 16.04
CA THR A 182 3.87 7.05 15.94
C THR A 182 4.32 6.53 17.30
N HIS A 183 4.62 7.42 18.26
CA HIS A 183 5.01 7.08 19.62
C HIS A 183 3.97 6.22 20.38
N LYS A 184 2.67 6.41 20.10
CA LYS A 184 1.61 5.58 20.70
C LYS A 184 1.39 4.26 19.96
N LYS A 185 1.44 4.32 18.62
CA LYS A 185 1.17 3.16 17.76
C LYS A 185 2.30 2.14 17.81
N TRP A 186 3.54 2.62 17.87
CA TRP A 186 4.77 1.84 17.93
C TRP A 186 5.74 2.48 18.93
N PRO A 187 5.62 2.12 20.23
CA PRO A 187 6.42 2.74 21.30
C PRO A 187 7.94 2.63 21.12
N HIS A 188 8.42 1.72 20.27
CA HIS A 188 9.83 1.56 19.97
C HIS A 188 10.37 2.51 18.89
N THR A 189 9.53 3.38 18.32
CA THR A 189 9.90 4.26 17.19
C THR A 189 10.29 5.68 17.58
N THR A 190 10.23 6.02 18.87
CA THR A 190 10.53 7.35 19.42
C THR A 190 11.30 7.23 20.71
#